data_AF-Q7PB09-F1
#
_entry.id   AF-Q7PB09-F1
#
_cell.length_a   1.000
_cell.length_b   1.000
_cell.length_c   1.000
_cell.angle_alpha   90.00
_cell.angle_beta   90.00
_cell.angle_gamma   90.00
#
_symmetry.space_group_name_H-M   'P 1'
#
loop_
_entity.id
_entity.type
_entity.pdbx_description
1 polymer ?
#
loop_
_entity_poly.entity_id
_entity_poly.type
_entity_poly.pdbx_seq_one_letter_code
_entity_poly.pdbx_strand_id
1 'polypeptide(L)'
;MILSANAINQNKMTVGDLIMVNTYLFQLSILLSILGFAYREIKNALVSMEDMFNLLDIPVEVEDALNAKELIILKGAVSFDNVSFAYNQARPILHNISFTIKSGKTLAVVGSSGAGKSTISRLLFRFYNINSGNITIDGQDIREVTQQSLRKSIGIVPQDTVLFNDTRYITTSHTVIMQQAMMRL
;
A
#
# COMPACT_ATOMS: atom_id res chain seq x y z
N MET A 1 32.01 38.89 28.57
CA MET A 1 33.05 38.68 29.60
C MET A 1 34.10 39.78 29.59
N ILE A 2 34.94 39.93 28.54
CA ILE A 2 35.99 40.99 28.49
C ILE A 2 35.41 42.40 28.62
N LEU A 3 34.28 42.69 27.95
CA LEU A 3 33.58 43.98 28.06
C LEU A 3 33.09 44.26 29.49
N SER A 4 32.54 43.26 30.19
CA SER A 4 32.07 43.37 31.58
C SER A 4 33.23 43.56 32.56
N ALA A 5 34.35 42.86 32.35
CA ALA A 5 35.56 43.01 33.16
C ALA A 5 36.16 44.43 33.03
N ASN A 6 36.20 44.98 31.81
CA ASN A 6 36.64 46.35 31.57
C ASN A 6 35.71 47.40 32.23
N ALA A 7 34.40 47.12 32.31
CA ALA A 7 33.43 48.01 32.95
C ALA A 7 33.53 48.02 34.48
N ILE A 8 33.89 46.88 35.10
CA ILE A 8 34.19 46.80 36.54
C ILE A 8 35.43 47.65 36.85
N ASN A 9 36.49 47.55 36.03
CA ASN A 9 37.71 48.35 36.23
C ASN A 9 37.46 49.87 36.10
N GLN A 10 36.39 50.27 35.40
CA GLN A 10 35.94 51.66 35.29
C GLN A 10 34.92 52.07 36.37
N ASN A 11 34.67 51.22 37.39
CA ASN A 11 33.65 51.40 38.43
C ASN A 11 32.21 51.60 37.90
N LYS A 12 31.91 51.12 36.68
CA LYS A 12 30.57 51.22 36.06
C LYS A 12 29.68 50.01 36.32
N MET A 13 30.27 48.90 36.78
CA MET A 13 29.59 47.64 37.08
C MET A 13 30.20 47.00 38.32
N THR A 14 29.43 46.17 38.99
CA THR A 14 29.87 45.34 40.12
C THR A 14 30.28 43.94 39.66
N VAL A 15 30.96 43.21 40.54
CA VAL A 15 31.28 41.79 40.31
C VAL A 15 30.01 40.94 40.18
N GLY A 16 28.92 41.32 40.88
CA GLY A 16 27.62 40.67 40.75
C GLY A 16 27.02 40.80 39.35
N ASP A 17 27.20 41.96 38.71
CA ASP A 17 26.72 42.19 37.34
C ASP A 17 27.47 41.33 36.31
N LEU A 18 28.75 41.00 36.56
CA LEU A 18 29.49 40.06 35.71
C LEU A 18 28.93 38.64 35.83
N ILE A 19 28.58 38.20 37.05
CA ILE A 19 27.94 36.89 37.24
C ILE A 19 26.59 36.86 36.52
N MET A 20 25.78 37.92 36.64
CA MET A 20 24.48 38.04 35.96
C MET A 20 24.62 37.99 34.42
N VAL A 21 25.55 38.74 33.85
CA VAL A 21 25.83 38.70 32.39
C VAL A 21 26.25 37.30 31.97
N ASN A 22 27.13 36.65 32.72
CA ASN A 22 27.58 35.29 32.40
C ASN A 22 26.42 34.29 32.44
N THR A 23 25.58 34.36 33.48
CA THR A 23 24.39 33.50 33.62
C THR A 23 23.43 33.69 32.46
N TYR A 24 23.17 34.92 32.02
CA TYR A 24 22.31 35.16 30.87
C TYR A 24 22.91 34.70 29.54
N LEU A 25 24.24 34.82 29.35
CA LEU A 25 24.91 34.26 28.18
C LEU A 25 24.78 32.74 28.12
N PHE A 26 24.88 32.05 29.27
CA PHE A 26 24.62 30.61 29.33
C PHE A 26 23.16 30.27 29.00
N GLN A 27 22.19 30.99 29.58
CA GLN A 27 20.76 30.77 29.28
C GLN A 27 20.46 30.98 27.78
N LEU A 28 20.99 32.04 27.19
CA LEU A 28 20.85 32.31 25.75
C LEU A 28 21.49 31.20 24.90
N SER A 29 22.67 30.72 25.28
CA SER A 29 23.36 29.64 24.54
C SER A 29 22.56 28.34 24.54
N ILE A 30 21.89 28.02 25.66
CA ILE A 30 21.01 26.84 25.77
C ILE A 30 19.78 27.03 24.86
N LEU A 31 19.13 28.20 24.89
CA LEU A 31 17.97 28.50 24.05
C LEU A 31 18.28 28.40 22.56
N LEU A 32 19.44 28.92 22.13
CA LEU A 32 19.88 28.82 20.74
C LEU A 32 20.16 27.38 20.31
N SER A 33 20.68 26.54 21.21
CA SER A 33 20.92 25.13 20.94
C SER A 33 19.61 24.36 20.71
N ILE A 34 18.56 24.68 21.49
CA ILE A 34 17.22 24.10 21.31
C ILE A 34 16.63 24.51 19.96
N LEU A 35 16.83 25.76 19.53
CA LEU A 35 16.35 26.24 18.23
C LEU A 35 17.00 25.48 17.06
N GLY A 36 18.29 25.19 17.15
CA GLY A 36 19.00 24.38 16.15
C GLY A 36 18.47 22.94 16.06
N PHE A 37 18.13 22.34 17.20
CA PHE A 37 17.46 21.03 17.24
C PHE A 37 16.05 21.11 16.64
N ALA A 38 15.23 22.07 17.08
CA ALA A 38 13.87 22.26 16.60
C ALA A 38 13.83 22.49 15.08
N TYR A 39 14.77 23.25 14.52
CA TYR A 39 14.87 23.44 13.08
C TYR A 39 15.09 22.13 12.31
N ARG A 40 15.98 21.27 12.81
CA ARG A 40 16.21 19.94 12.19
C ARG A 40 14.98 19.04 12.31
N GLU A 41 14.34 19.01 13.46
CA GLU A 41 13.12 18.21 13.65
C GLU A 41 11.98 18.67 12.74
N ILE A 42 11.77 19.98 12.60
CA ILE A 42 10.77 20.53 11.67
C ILE A 42 11.11 20.13 10.23
N LYS A 43 12.38 20.23 9.82
CA LYS A 43 12.81 19.80 8.48
C LYS A 43 12.54 18.33 8.25
N ASN A 44 12.89 17.47 9.20
CA ASN A 44 12.65 16.03 9.10
C ASN A 44 11.16 15.71 9.01
N ALA A 45 10.34 16.35 9.85
CA ALA A 45 8.89 16.16 9.86
C ALA A 45 8.24 16.56 8.51
N LEU A 46 8.73 17.65 7.89
CA LEU A 46 8.25 18.07 6.57
C LEU A 46 8.59 17.04 5.48
N VAL A 47 9.79 16.46 5.50
CA VAL A 47 10.18 15.40 4.56
C VAL A 47 9.33 14.15 4.76
N SER A 48 9.15 13.69 6.00
CA SER A 48 8.30 12.52 6.27
C SER A 48 6.83 12.76 5.88
N MET A 49 6.35 13.99 6.00
CA MET A 49 5.01 14.37 5.54
C MET A 49 4.91 14.33 4.02
N GLU A 50 5.93 14.80 3.29
CA GLU A 50 6.01 14.69 1.83
C GLU A 50 5.97 13.22 1.38
N ASP A 51 6.71 12.33 2.05
CA ASP A 51 6.66 10.88 1.78
C ASP A 51 5.26 10.30 2.02
N MET A 52 4.56 10.73 3.08
CA MET A 52 3.18 10.29 3.32
C MET A 52 2.22 10.75 2.22
N PHE A 53 2.33 12.00 1.76
CA PHE A 53 1.51 12.49 0.66
C PHE A 53 1.82 11.75 -0.65
N ASN A 54 3.09 11.49 -0.94
CA ASN A 54 3.49 10.69 -2.09
C ASN A 54 2.86 9.29 -2.08
N LEU A 55 2.70 8.66 -0.90
CA LEU A 55 2.01 7.38 -0.77
C LEU A 55 0.48 7.49 -0.96
N LEU A 56 -0.13 8.55 -0.45
CA LEU A 56 -1.58 8.80 -0.61
C LEU A 56 -1.95 9.12 -2.07
N ASP A 57 -1.04 9.72 -2.81
CA ASP A 57 -1.23 10.09 -4.22
C ASP A 57 -0.97 8.94 -5.20
N ILE A 58 -0.56 7.75 -4.72
CA ILE A 58 -0.41 6.56 -5.57
C ILE A 58 -1.79 6.19 -6.12
N PRO A 59 -2.00 6.22 -7.45
CA PRO A 59 -3.29 5.88 -8.04
C PRO A 59 -3.61 4.40 -7.81
N VAL A 60 -4.88 4.11 -7.55
CA VAL A 60 -5.35 2.73 -7.42
C VAL A 60 -5.40 2.09 -8.81
N GLU A 61 -4.64 1.01 -9.02
CA GLU A 61 -4.55 0.35 -10.33
C GLU A 61 -5.88 -0.30 -10.77
N VAL A 62 -6.68 -0.76 -9.79
CA VAL A 62 -7.95 -1.45 -10.02
C VAL A 62 -9.06 -0.79 -9.19
N GLU A 63 -9.87 0.02 -9.87
CA GLU A 63 -11.04 0.68 -9.28
C GLU A 63 -12.35 0.02 -9.75
N ASP A 64 -13.38 0.12 -8.91
CA ASP A 64 -14.73 -0.24 -9.30
C ASP A 64 -15.28 0.82 -10.27
N ALA A 65 -16.04 0.39 -11.27
CA ALA A 65 -16.74 1.33 -12.14
C ALA A 65 -17.74 2.18 -11.33
N LEU A 66 -17.98 3.43 -11.75
CA LEU A 66 -18.91 4.35 -11.07
C LEU A 66 -20.30 3.75 -10.80
N ASN A 67 -20.77 2.87 -11.69
CA ASN A 67 -22.05 2.18 -11.61
C ASN A 67 -21.90 0.67 -11.39
N ALA A 68 -20.80 0.25 -10.75
CA ALA A 68 -20.54 -1.16 -10.49
C ALA A 68 -21.67 -1.78 -9.65
N LYS A 69 -22.18 -2.92 -10.10
CA LYS A 69 -23.26 -3.65 -9.43
C LYS A 69 -22.70 -4.76 -8.55
N GLU A 70 -23.50 -5.28 -7.63
CA GLU A 70 -23.10 -6.51 -6.96
C GLU A 70 -23.14 -7.70 -7.94
N LEU A 71 -22.13 -8.56 -7.86
CA LEU A 71 -22.09 -9.81 -8.61
C LEU A 71 -23.19 -10.75 -8.12
N ILE A 72 -24.06 -11.18 -9.03
CA ILE A 72 -25.12 -12.15 -8.72
C ILE A 72 -24.70 -13.52 -9.24
N ILE A 73 -24.45 -14.47 -8.33
CA ILE A 73 -24.17 -15.86 -8.72
C ILE A 73 -25.45 -16.65 -8.84
N LEU A 74 -25.70 -17.20 -10.03
CA LEU A 74 -26.81 -18.11 -10.31
C LEU A 74 -26.32 -19.55 -10.43
N LYS A 75 -25.26 -19.77 -11.21
CA LYS A 75 -24.70 -21.10 -11.51
C LYS A 75 -23.19 -21.14 -11.28
N GLY A 76 -22.48 -20.03 -11.38
CA GLY A 76 -21.02 -19.95 -11.22
C GLY A 76 -20.25 -20.44 -12.45
N ALA A 77 -20.77 -20.24 -13.66
CA ALA A 77 -20.01 -20.47 -14.89
C ALA A 77 -18.99 -19.34 -15.09
N VAL A 78 -17.74 -19.68 -15.42
CA VAL A 78 -16.67 -18.70 -15.65
C VAL A 78 -16.22 -18.78 -17.10
N SER A 79 -16.08 -17.64 -17.77
CA SER A 79 -15.58 -17.59 -19.15
C SER A 79 -14.47 -16.57 -19.29
N PHE A 80 -13.38 -16.99 -19.94
CA PHE A 80 -12.33 -16.14 -20.44
C PHE A 80 -12.53 -16.07 -21.95
N ASP A 81 -12.67 -14.87 -22.50
CA ASP A 81 -12.82 -14.65 -23.93
C ASP A 81 -11.74 -13.70 -24.44
N ASN A 82 -10.85 -14.24 -25.25
CA ASN A 82 -9.78 -13.53 -25.95
C ASN A 82 -8.87 -12.72 -25.01
N VAL A 83 -8.58 -13.28 -23.83
CA VAL A 83 -7.89 -12.58 -22.76
C VAL A 83 -6.40 -12.50 -23.04
N SER A 84 -5.87 -11.27 -23.06
CA SER A 84 -4.42 -11.03 -23.07
C SER A 84 -4.00 -10.20 -21.87
N PHE A 85 -2.84 -10.54 -21.29
CA PHE A 85 -2.36 -9.89 -20.08
C PHE A 85 -0.83 -9.87 -19.96
N ALA A 86 -0.31 -8.78 -19.42
CA ALA A 86 1.09 -8.55 -19.09
C ALA A 86 1.22 -7.71 -17.81
N TYR A 87 2.06 -8.12 -16.85
CA TYR A 87 2.42 -7.24 -15.70
C TYR A 87 3.25 -6.04 -16.15
N ASN A 88 4.05 -6.22 -17.20
CA ASN A 88 4.80 -5.18 -17.88
C ASN A 88 4.58 -5.39 -19.37
N GLN A 89 4.21 -4.33 -20.11
CA GLN A 89 3.90 -4.39 -21.54
C GLN A 89 5.03 -5.01 -22.38
N ALA A 90 6.30 -4.89 -21.95
CA ALA A 90 7.44 -5.50 -22.63
C ALA A 90 7.48 -7.04 -22.54
N ARG A 91 6.72 -7.66 -21.63
CA ARG A 91 6.70 -9.11 -21.40
C ARG A 91 5.26 -9.61 -21.21
N PRO A 92 4.50 -9.82 -22.29
CA PRO A 92 3.19 -10.45 -22.23
C PRO A 92 3.26 -11.87 -21.67
N ILE A 93 2.24 -12.27 -20.91
CA ILE A 93 2.16 -13.58 -20.24
C ILE A 93 1.02 -14.41 -20.79
N LEU A 94 -0.16 -13.81 -20.95
CA LEU A 94 -1.32 -14.46 -21.54
C LEU A 94 -1.54 -13.90 -22.93
N HIS A 95 -1.70 -14.80 -23.90
CA HIS A 95 -1.83 -14.47 -25.32
C HIS A 95 -3.17 -14.98 -25.84
N ASN A 96 -4.16 -14.09 -25.89
CA ASN A 96 -5.48 -14.36 -26.48
C ASN A 96 -6.12 -15.70 -26.03
N ILE A 97 -6.18 -15.93 -24.72
CA ILE A 97 -6.70 -17.18 -24.18
C ILE A 97 -8.23 -17.16 -24.10
N SER A 98 -8.85 -18.25 -24.53
CA SER A 98 -10.31 -18.41 -24.49
C SER A 98 -10.68 -19.79 -23.95
N PHE A 99 -11.42 -19.83 -22.85
CA PHE A 99 -11.96 -21.08 -22.29
C PHE A 99 -13.15 -20.80 -21.39
N THR A 100 -14.01 -21.80 -21.21
CA THR A 100 -15.20 -21.69 -20.35
C THR A 100 -15.27 -22.86 -19.37
N ILE A 101 -15.43 -22.52 -18.09
CA ILE A 101 -15.68 -23.45 -17.00
C ILE A 101 -17.19 -23.46 -16.75
N LYS A 102 -17.83 -24.59 -17.07
CA LYS A 102 -19.26 -24.75 -16.79
C LYS A 102 -19.50 -24.85 -15.28
N SER A 103 -20.66 -24.40 -14.83
CA SER A 103 -21.12 -24.55 -13.45
C SER A 103 -20.92 -25.98 -12.91
N GLY A 104 -20.39 -26.07 -11.69
CA GLY A 104 -20.15 -27.34 -11.00
C GLY A 104 -19.08 -28.23 -11.63
N LYS A 105 -18.29 -27.71 -12.59
CA LYS A 105 -17.16 -28.44 -13.19
C LYS A 105 -15.84 -27.96 -12.63
N THR A 106 -14.91 -28.88 -12.49
CA THR A 106 -13.53 -28.61 -12.09
C THR A 106 -12.66 -28.49 -13.34
N LEU A 107 -11.93 -27.38 -13.46
CA LEU A 107 -10.88 -27.20 -14.46
C LEU A 107 -9.52 -27.31 -13.78
N ALA A 108 -8.62 -28.12 -14.34
CA ALA A 108 -7.22 -28.13 -13.96
C ALA A 108 -6.41 -27.38 -15.02
N VAL A 109 -5.66 -26.35 -14.59
CA VAL A 109 -4.73 -25.62 -15.46
C VAL A 109 -3.31 -26.14 -15.20
N VAL A 110 -2.74 -26.82 -16.19
CA VAL A 110 -1.41 -27.43 -16.12
C VAL A 110 -0.48 -26.85 -17.17
N GLY A 111 0.82 -26.83 -16.89
CA GLY A 111 1.83 -26.28 -17.80
C GLY A 111 3.17 -26.05 -17.10
N SER A 112 4.20 -25.76 -17.88
CA SER A 112 5.55 -25.45 -17.39
C SER A 112 5.57 -24.27 -16.42
N SER A 113 6.62 -24.15 -15.60
CA SER A 113 6.83 -22.95 -14.78
C SER A 113 6.84 -21.71 -15.68
N GLY A 114 6.17 -20.64 -15.25
CA GLY A 114 6.04 -19.41 -16.04
C GLY A 114 4.93 -19.40 -17.10
N ALA A 115 4.21 -20.49 -17.33
CA ALA A 115 3.12 -20.55 -18.33
C ALA A 115 1.86 -19.69 -18.01
N GLY A 116 1.89 -18.85 -16.97
CA GLY A 116 0.77 -17.97 -16.63
C GLY A 116 -0.33 -18.58 -15.74
N LYS A 117 -0.12 -19.78 -15.18
CA LYS A 117 -1.12 -20.47 -14.32
C LYS A 117 -1.60 -19.62 -13.13
N SER A 118 -0.67 -19.09 -12.35
CA SER A 118 -0.97 -18.21 -11.20
C SER A 118 -1.51 -16.85 -11.64
N THR A 119 -1.25 -16.44 -12.88
CA THR A 119 -1.81 -15.21 -13.44
C THR A 119 -3.31 -15.36 -13.70
N ILE A 120 -3.76 -16.52 -14.19
CA ILE A 120 -5.19 -16.79 -14.40
C ILE A 120 -5.99 -16.64 -13.10
N SER A 121 -5.50 -17.22 -11.99
CA SER A 121 -6.18 -17.09 -10.70
C SER A 121 -6.20 -15.65 -10.18
N ARG A 122 -5.10 -14.90 -10.36
CA ARG A 122 -5.02 -13.47 -9.99
C ARG A 122 -5.97 -12.60 -10.81
N LEU A 123 -6.11 -12.87 -12.10
CA LEU A 123 -7.06 -12.16 -12.96
C LEU A 123 -8.51 -12.48 -12.60
N LEU A 124 -8.81 -13.73 -12.25
CA LEU A 124 -10.15 -14.11 -11.79
C LEU A 124 -10.55 -13.41 -10.48
N PHE A 125 -9.58 -13.18 -9.58
CA PHE A 125 -9.75 -12.35 -8.37
C PHE A 125 -9.73 -10.83 -8.64
N ARG A 126 -9.51 -10.44 -9.90
CA ARG A 126 -9.35 -9.05 -10.34
C ARG A 126 -8.32 -8.30 -9.49
N PHE A 127 -7.14 -8.89 -9.32
CA PHE A 127 -5.98 -8.17 -8.78
C PHE A 127 -5.29 -7.28 -9.81
N TYR A 128 -5.52 -7.58 -11.10
CA TYR A 128 -5.04 -6.78 -12.21
C TYR A 128 -6.14 -6.64 -13.25
N ASN A 129 -6.09 -5.55 -14.01
CA ASN A 129 -6.92 -5.39 -15.21
C ASN A 129 -6.27 -6.11 -16.39
N ILE A 130 -7.10 -6.76 -17.20
CA ILE A 130 -6.66 -7.39 -18.46
C ILE A 130 -6.30 -6.33 -19.50
N ASN A 131 -5.35 -6.61 -20.40
CA ASN A 131 -5.00 -5.70 -21.49
C ASN A 131 -6.04 -5.76 -22.62
N SER A 132 -6.61 -6.94 -22.89
CA SER A 132 -7.67 -7.14 -23.87
C SER A 132 -8.53 -8.37 -23.52
N GLY A 133 -9.72 -8.45 -24.13
CA GLY A 133 -10.70 -9.50 -23.91
C GLY A 133 -11.70 -9.19 -22.80
N ASN A 134 -12.36 -10.23 -22.29
CA ASN A 134 -13.21 -10.15 -21.10
C ASN A 134 -13.09 -11.41 -20.24
N ILE A 135 -13.42 -11.25 -18.95
CA ILE A 135 -13.61 -12.36 -18.02
C ILE A 135 -15.00 -12.19 -17.43
N THR A 136 -15.83 -13.21 -17.52
CA THR A 136 -17.21 -13.17 -17.04
C THR A 136 -17.51 -14.28 -16.05
N ILE A 137 -18.40 -13.99 -15.10
CA ILE A 137 -18.99 -14.96 -14.17
C ILE A 137 -20.50 -14.90 -14.36
N ASP A 138 -21.11 -16.03 -14.75
CA ASP A 138 -22.52 -16.12 -15.15
C ASP A 138 -22.92 -15.04 -16.19
N GLY A 139 -21.98 -14.71 -17.09
CA GLY A 139 -22.17 -13.69 -18.14
C GLY A 139 -22.01 -12.24 -17.68
N GLN A 140 -21.75 -11.97 -16.39
CA GLN A 140 -21.42 -10.64 -15.88
C GLN A 140 -19.91 -10.41 -15.98
N ASP A 141 -19.49 -9.31 -16.63
CA ASP A 141 -18.07 -8.93 -16.68
C ASP A 141 -17.57 -8.55 -15.28
N ILE A 142 -16.44 -9.12 -14.87
CA ILE A 142 -15.85 -8.85 -13.55
C ILE A 142 -15.45 -7.38 -13.35
N ARG A 143 -15.32 -6.60 -14.44
CA ARG A 143 -15.02 -5.16 -14.41
C ARG A 143 -16.23 -4.30 -14.08
N GLU A 144 -17.43 -4.80 -14.35
CA GLU A 144 -18.70 -4.09 -14.16
C GLU A 144 -19.35 -4.37 -12.79
N VAL A 145 -18.75 -5.25 -12.00
CA VAL A 145 -19.20 -5.59 -10.66
C VAL A 145 -18.26 -5.04 -9.59
N THR A 146 -18.77 -4.90 -8.37
CA THR A 146 -17.97 -4.43 -7.23
C THR A 146 -16.92 -5.47 -6.85
N GLN A 147 -15.68 -5.03 -6.59
CA GLN A 147 -14.60 -5.93 -6.18
C GLN A 147 -14.95 -6.76 -4.94
N GLN A 148 -15.69 -6.17 -4.00
CA GLN A 148 -16.11 -6.84 -2.79
C GLN A 148 -17.04 -8.03 -3.08
N SER A 149 -18.06 -7.85 -3.94
CA SER A 149 -19.00 -8.92 -4.29
C SER A 149 -18.31 -10.05 -5.07
N LEU A 150 -17.38 -9.70 -5.97
CA LEU A 150 -16.56 -10.65 -6.72
C LEU A 150 -15.70 -11.50 -5.79
N ARG A 151 -14.91 -10.88 -4.91
CA ARG A 151 -13.96 -11.60 -4.06
C ARG A 151 -14.65 -12.38 -2.94
N LYS A 152 -15.80 -11.92 -2.45
CA LYS A 152 -16.63 -12.68 -1.50
C LYS A 152 -17.15 -13.98 -2.11
N SER A 153 -17.30 -14.00 -3.42
CA SER A 153 -17.86 -15.12 -4.16
C SER A 153 -16.83 -16.20 -4.55
N ILE A 154 -15.53 -15.95 -4.33
CA ILE A 154 -14.46 -16.85 -4.74
C ILE A 154 -13.64 -17.25 -3.51
N GLY A 155 -13.50 -18.56 -3.30
CA GLY A 155 -12.53 -19.11 -2.35
C GLY A 155 -11.18 -19.37 -3.03
N ILE A 156 -10.08 -19.04 -2.37
CA ILE A 156 -8.73 -19.34 -2.86
C ILE A 156 -7.92 -20.07 -1.78
N VAL A 157 -7.17 -21.08 -2.21
CA VAL A 157 -6.16 -21.75 -1.39
C VAL A 157 -4.80 -21.43 -2.02
N PRO A 158 -3.97 -20.58 -1.40
CA PRO A 158 -2.68 -20.21 -1.94
C PRO A 158 -1.68 -21.38 -1.86
N GLN A 159 -0.65 -21.32 -2.71
CA GLN A 159 0.49 -22.22 -2.62
C GLN A 159 1.27 -22.00 -1.31
N ASP A 160 1.52 -20.73 -0.96
CA ASP A 160 2.13 -20.33 0.32
C ASP A 160 1.05 -19.69 1.20
N THR A 161 0.65 -20.40 2.26
CA THR A 161 -0.35 -19.89 3.19
C THR A 161 0.32 -19.04 4.25
N VAL A 162 -0.09 -17.78 4.36
CA VAL A 162 0.32 -16.92 5.46
C VAL A 162 -0.71 -17.05 6.58
N LEU A 163 -0.23 -17.13 7.82
CA LEU A 163 -1.05 -17.19 9.01
C LEU A 163 -0.92 -15.87 9.75
N PHE A 164 -2.04 -15.30 10.21
CA PHE A 164 -1.98 -14.15 11.12
C PHE A 164 -1.27 -14.57 12.40
N ASN A 165 -0.49 -13.64 12.97
CA ASN A 165 0.09 -13.83 14.30
C ASN A 165 -1.00 -13.65 15.37
N ASP A 166 -1.94 -14.58 15.39
CA ASP A 166 -3.15 -14.59 16.20
C ASP A 166 -3.60 -16.05 16.41
N THR A 167 -4.71 -16.25 17.12
CA THR A 167 -5.29 -17.57 17.38
C THR A 167 -5.72 -18.27 16.08
N ARG A 168 -5.64 -19.60 16.07
CA ARG A 168 -5.95 -20.44 14.90
C ARG A 168 -7.36 -20.19 14.31
N TYR A 169 -8.31 -19.76 15.13
CA TYR A 169 -9.70 -19.52 14.75
C TYR A 169 -9.87 -18.26 13.89
N ILE A 170 -9.11 -17.21 14.16
CA ILE A 170 -9.17 -15.96 13.38
C ILE A 170 -8.57 -16.20 12.00
N THR A 171 -7.45 -16.93 11.94
CA THR A 171 -6.79 -17.25 10.67
C THR A 171 -7.65 -18.10 9.74
N THR A 172 -8.38 -19.10 10.24
CA THR A 172 -9.30 -19.92 9.42
C THR A 172 -10.52 -19.15 8.95
N SER A 173 -10.98 -18.17 9.73
CA SER A 173 -12.10 -17.30 9.35
C SER A 173 -11.70 -16.22 8.33
N HIS A 174 -10.40 -15.88 8.22
CA HIS A 174 -9.89 -14.75 7.42
C HIS A 174 -8.87 -15.16 6.36
N THR A 175 -8.72 -16.46 6.06
CA THR A 175 -7.75 -16.94 5.06
C THR A 175 -7.97 -16.29 3.68
N VAL A 176 -9.21 -15.96 3.33
CA VAL A 176 -9.57 -15.23 2.09
C VAL A 176 -9.15 -13.75 2.14
N ILE A 177 -9.08 -13.15 3.32
CA ILE A 177 -8.78 -11.72 3.54
C ILE A 177 -7.27 -11.47 3.49
N MET A 178 -6.44 -12.40 3.99
CA MET A 178 -4.99 -12.21 4.10
C MET A 178 -4.30 -11.98 2.74
N GLN A 179 -4.85 -12.56 1.67
CA GLN A 179 -4.31 -12.39 0.32
C GLN A 179 -4.61 -11.01 -0.30
N GLN A 180 -5.73 -10.37 0.07
CA GLN A 180 -6.03 -9.01 -0.40
C GLN A 180 -5.05 -7.98 0.15
N ALA A 181 -4.51 -8.20 1.34
CA ALA A 181 -3.55 -7.31 1.98
C ALA A 181 -2.10 -7.55 1.49
N MET A 182 -1.71 -8.81 1.26
CA MET A 182 -0.31 -9.14 0.98
C MET A 182 0.15 -8.86 -0.46
N MET A 183 -0.77 -8.73 -1.41
CA MET A 183 -0.45 -8.33 -2.80
C MET A 183 -0.54 -6.80 -3.02
N ARG A 184 -0.82 -6.02 -1.97
CA ARG A 184 -0.71 -4.55 -1.97
C ARG A 184 0.65 -4.03 -1.50
N LEU A 185 1.54 -4.93 -1.05
CA LEU A 185 2.95 -4.68 -0.71
C LEU A 185 3.84 -5.22 -1.82
#